data_AF-A0A8J7P0H5-F1
#
_entry.id   AF-A0A8J7P0H5-F1
#
_cell.length_a   1.000
_cell.length_b   1.000
_cell.length_c   1.000
_cell.angle_alpha   90.00
_cell.angle_beta   90.00
_cell.angle_gamma   90.00
#
_symmetry.space_group_name_H-M   'P 1'
#
loop_
_entity.id
_entity.type
_entity.pdbx_description
1 polymer ?
#
loop_
_entity_poly.entity_id
_entity_poly.type
_entity_poly.pdbx_seq_one_letter_code
_entity_poly.pdbx_strand_id
1 'polypeptide(L)'
;MAPTRKFFVGGNWKMNGDKKVLGDLINTLNTAKLNPDTEVVCGAPSIYLDFARQKLDAKIGVAAQNCYKVAKGAFTGEISPAMIKDCGVSWVILGHSERRHVFGESDELIGQKVAHALEEGLGVIACIGEKLDEREAGITDKVVFAQTKVIADNVKDWSKVVLAYEPVWAIGTGKTATPQQAQEVHDKLRQWLKTNVSEAVASSCRIIYGGSVTGGTCKELASQADVDGFLVGGASLKPEFVEIINARHTVTPNFKLLHSVFLTASLAHGLGEPSAGKGIIKQTMSEVRQVSVDQLLTLSGAALAEALSSFLETPGLYVFSDILELPNVRELESGPHAPVYQLLNLFAYGTYCDYKENAASLPELTPAQKNKLRHLSIISLASNLKCLPYSLLLQQLELKNVRELEDLLIEAVYSDIIQGKLDQRNQQVEVDCSVGRDLGRHELPNIANTLQEWCSGCEAVLCGIEEQVARANQYRENQLKVKVQVETEVSNLQKTLKASSSSSSSGPAPAGAATNQDPDQPAGEPRDPASSQEPRQPGKKSSKVKGLRGSGKIWSKSN
;
A
#
# COMPACT_ATOMS: atom_id res chain seq x y z
N MET A 1 -0.05 15.10 -26.80
CA MET A 1 -0.10 14.56 -25.42
C MET A 1 -1.26 13.59 -25.37
N ALA A 2 -1.07 12.36 -24.91
CA ALA A 2 -2.21 11.48 -24.62
C ALA A 2 -3.10 12.20 -23.59
N PRO A 3 -4.43 12.25 -23.78
CA PRO A 3 -5.30 12.95 -22.85
C PRO A 3 -5.18 12.30 -21.47
N THR A 4 -4.92 13.11 -20.44
CA THR A 4 -4.91 12.66 -19.06
C THR A 4 -6.30 12.16 -18.68
N ARG A 5 -6.40 10.91 -18.21
CA ARG A 5 -7.66 10.30 -17.78
C ARG A 5 -8.28 11.14 -16.65
N LYS A 6 -9.55 11.50 -16.81
CA LYS A 6 -10.28 12.25 -15.76
C LYS A 6 -10.40 11.38 -14.51
N PHE A 7 -10.10 11.96 -13.34
CA PHE A 7 -10.20 11.25 -12.07
C PHE A 7 -11.66 10.87 -11.80
N PHE A 8 -11.92 9.66 -11.32
CA PHE A 8 -13.28 9.14 -11.16
C PHE A 8 -13.52 8.63 -9.73
N VAL A 9 -14.52 9.16 -9.03
CA VAL A 9 -14.87 8.73 -7.67
C VAL A 9 -16.32 8.25 -7.62
N GLY A 10 -16.47 6.93 -7.50
CA GLY A 10 -17.73 6.25 -7.26
C GLY A 10 -18.00 6.10 -5.75
N GLY A 11 -19.22 6.35 -5.30
CA GLY A 11 -19.68 6.05 -3.94
C GLY A 11 -20.76 4.98 -3.97
N ASN A 12 -20.45 3.74 -3.62
CA ASN A 12 -21.41 2.64 -3.56
C ASN A 12 -22.05 2.57 -2.17
N TRP A 13 -23.30 3.03 -2.06
CA TRP A 13 -24.05 3.04 -0.79
C TRP A 13 -24.45 1.63 -0.32
N LYS A 14 -24.33 0.63 -1.20
CA LYS A 14 -24.78 -0.76 -0.95
C LYS A 14 -26.22 -0.78 -0.44
N MET A 15 -26.57 -1.74 0.42
CA MET A 15 -27.89 -1.86 1.03
C MET A 15 -28.05 -0.95 2.27
N ASN A 16 -27.80 0.36 2.13
CA ASN A 16 -27.90 1.32 3.25
C ASN A 16 -28.75 2.54 2.91
N GLY A 17 -29.32 3.14 3.96
CA GLY A 17 -29.98 4.45 3.92
C GLY A 17 -31.50 4.40 3.99
N ASP A 18 -32.06 5.51 4.44
CA ASP A 18 -33.45 5.89 4.31
C ASP A 18 -33.55 7.29 3.69
N LYS A 19 -34.76 7.77 3.37
CA LYS A 19 -34.93 9.08 2.73
C LYS A 19 -34.34 10.24 3.55
N LYS A 20 -34.31 10.15 4.88
CA LYS A 20 -33.74 11.20 5.73
C LYS A 20 -32.22 11.15 5.65
N VAL A 21 -31.62 9.99 5.93
CA VAL A 21 -30.16 9.80 5.91
C VAL A 21 -29.58 10.12 4.53
N LEU A 22 -30.21 9.62 3.46
CA LEU A 22 -29.79 9.92 2.09
C LEU A 22 -30.03 11.38 1.73
N GLY A 23 -31.12 12.00 2.21
CA GLY A 23 -31.36 13.43 2.04
C GLY A 23 -30.26 14.29 2.66
N ASP A 24 -29.85 13.97 3.89
CA ASP A 24 -28.77 14.67 4.61
C ASP A 24 -27.41 14.50 3.89
N LEU A 25 -27.11 13.29 3.41
CA LEU A 25 -25.93 13.01 2.59
C LEU A 25 -25.93 13.79 1.27
N ILE A 26 -27.06 13.78 0.55
CA ILE A 26 -27.20 14.49 -0.73
C ILE A 26 -27.04 16.00 -0.53
N ASN A 27 -27.63 16.57 0.53
CA ASN A 27 -27.45 17.98 0.87
C ASN A 27 -25.98 18.32 1.13
N THR A 28 -25.26 17.44 1.82
CA THR A 28 -23.81 17.59 2.04
C THR A 28 -23.06 17.61 0.72
N LEU A 29 -23.36 16.68 -0.20
CA LEU A 29 -22.69 16.60 -1.51
C LEU A 29 -23.00 17.79 -2.42
N ASN A 30 -24.25 18.27 -2.42
CA ASN A 30 -24.67 19.40 -3.24
C ASN A 30 -24.02 20.71 -2.80
N THR A 31 -23.82 20.89 -1.49
CA THR A 31 -23.24 22.11 -0.90
C THR A 31 -21.71 22.09 -0.84
N ALA A 32 -21.10 20.91 -0.95
CA ALA A 32 -19.65 20.76 -0.94
C ALA A 32 -18.98 21.36 -2.18
N LYS A 33 -17.77 21.90 -1.98
CA LYS A 33 -16.89 22.28 -3.08
C LYS A 33 -16.16 21.05 -3.60
N LEU A 34 -16.67 20.50 -4.71
CA LEU A 34 -16.09 19.35 -5.38
C LEU A 34 -15.06 19.80 -6.42
N ASN A 35 -13.99 19.03 -6.58
CA ASN A 35 -13.00 19.26 -7.62
C ASN A 35 -13.65 19.11 -9.02
N PRO A 36 -13.64 20.15 -9.88
CA PRO A 36 -14.24 20.07 -11.22
C PRO A 36 -13.57 19.04 -12.13
N ASP A 37 -12.32 18.69 -11.87
CA ASP A 37 -11.55 17.69 -12.62
C ASP A 37 -11.84 16.26 -12.18
N THR A 38 -12.74 16.07 -11.20
CA THR A 38 -13.21 14.75 -10.75
C THR A 38 -14.63 14.48 -11.25
N GLU A 39 -14.82 13.33 -11.89
CA GLU A 39 -16.14 12.79 -12.19
C GLU A 39 -16.65 12.01 -10.98
N VAL A 40 -17.82 12.37 -10.46
CA VAL A 40 -18.38 11.77 -9.24
C VAL A 40 -19.66 11.02 -9.58
N VAL A 41 -19.80 9.77 -9.09
CA VAL A 41 -20.99 8.94 -9.33
C VAL A 41 -21.43 8.24 -8.04
N CYS A 42 -22.70 8.37 -7.65
CA CYS A 42 -23.25 7.72 -6.45
C CYS A 42 -24.15 6.52 -6.82
N GLY A 43 -23.79 5.32 -6.35
CA GLY A 43 -24.56 4.09 -6.50
C GLY A 43 -25.62 3.94 -5.41
N ALA A 44 -26.89 4.18 -5.75
CA ALA A 44 -28.00 4.15 -4.80
C ALA A 44 -28.77 2.81 -4.82
N PRO A 45 -29.37 2.37 -3.68
CA PRO A 45 -30.34 1.28 -3.70
C PRO A 45 -31.47 1.56 -4.70
N SER A 46 -31.97 0.53 -5.38
CA SER A 46 -32.94 0.66 -6.46
C SER A 46 -34.21 1.43 -6.06
N ILE A 47 -34.70 1.22 -4.84
CA ILE A 47 -35.89 1.91 -4.29
C ILE A 47 -35.69 3.42 -4.02
N TYR A 48 -34.43 3.89 -4.02
CA TYR A 48 -34.07 5.29 -3.83
C TYR A 48 -33.41 5.90 -5.08
N LEU A 49 -33.41 5.19 -6.20
CA LEU A 49 -32.70 5.59 -7.41
C LEU A 49 -33.24 6.91 -8.00
N ASP A 50 -34.55 6.98 -8.19
CA ASP A 50 -35.26 8.19 -8.65
C ASP A 50 -35.14 9.35 -7.63
N PHE A 51 -35.28 9.05 -6.33
CA PHE A 51 -35.08 10.03 -5.26
C PHE A 51 -33.67 10.64 -5.27
N ALA A 52 -32.64 9.81 -5.45
CA ALA A 52 -31.26 10.26 -5.52
C ALA A 52 -31.03 11.13 -6.76
N ARG A 53 -31.54 10.72 -7.92
CA ARG A 53 -31.37 11.50 -9.16
C ARG A 53 -32.07 12.85 -9.10
N GLN A 54 -33.28 12.92 -8.54
CA GLN A 54 -34.04 14.18 -8.42
C GLN A 54 -33.37 15.17 -7.47
N LYS A 55 -32.66 14.70 -6.44
CA LYS A 55 -32.09 15.57 -5.40
C LYS A 55 -30.61 15.85 -5.55
N LEU A 56 -29.82 14.96 -6.14
CA LEU A 56 -28.40 15.22 -6.39
C LEU A 56 -28.24 16.24 -7.50
N ASP A 57 -27.29 17.16 -7.30
CA ASP A 57 -26.81 18.09 -8.32
C ASP A 57 -26.52 17.32 -9.62
N ALA A 58 -26.94 17.88 -10.76
CA ALA A 58 -26.77 17.28 -12.07
C ALA A 58 -25.30 17.01 -12.43
N LYS A 59 -24.35 17.71 -11.80
CA LYS A 59 -22.90 17.47 -11.95
C LYS A 59 -22.45 16.13 -11.34
N ILE A 60 -23.22 15.58 -10.40
CA ILE A 60 -22.96 14.30 -9.75
C ILE A 60 -23.79 13.23 -10.46
N GLY A 61 -23.14 12.23 -11.02
CA GLY A 61 -23.80 11.08 -11.62
C GLY A 61 -24.50 10.22 -10.57
N VAL A 62 -25.55 9.53 -10.99
CA VAL A 62 -26.20 8.49 -10.18
C VAL A 62 -26.00 7.17 -10.91
N ALA A 63 -25.80 6.10 -10.16
CA ALA A 63 -25.72 4.74 -10.65
C ALA A 63 -26.75 3.85 -9.97
N ALA A 64 -27.33 2.91 -10.73
CA ALA A 64 -27.94 1.73 -10.13
C ALA A 64 -26.83 0.77 -9.63
N GLN A 65 -27.09 0.02 -8.56
CA GLN A 65 -26.12 -0.93 -8.00
C GLN A 65 -26.09 -2.30 -8.69
N ASN A 66 -27.06 -2.58 -9.57
CA ASN A 66 -27.13 -3.76 -10.44
C ASN A 66 -28.19 -3.53 -11.53
N CYS A 67 -28.15 -4.31 -12.60
CA CYS A 67 -29.26 -4.45 -13.55
C CYS A 67 -29.23 -5.84 -14.21
N TYR A 68 -30.28 -6.16 -14.96
CA TYR A 68 -30.37 -7.41 -15.70
C TYR A 68 -29.94 -7.28 -17.16
N LYS A 69 -29.79 -8.42 -17.84
CA LYS A 69 -29.23 -8.54 -19.19
C LYS A 69 -30.23 -8.43 -20.35
N VAL A 70 -31.49 -8.09 -20.05
CA VAL A 70 -32.54 -7.88 -21.07
C VAL A 70 -33.43 -6.69 -20.69
N ALA A 71 -34.06 -6.07 -21.69
CA ALA A 71 -34.81 -4.83 -21.53
C ALA A 71 -36.10 -4.99 -20.70
N LYS A 72 -36.79 -6.14 -20.80
CA LYS A 72 -38.01 -6.49 -20.08
C LYS A 72 -38.26 -8.00 -20.10
N GLY A 73 -39.08 -8.51 -19.18
CA GLY A 73 -39.50 -9.91 -19.19
C GLY A 73 -40.01 -10.40 -17.84
N ALA A 74 -40.21 -11.71 -17.73
CA ALA A 74 -40.64 -12.38 -16.51
C ALA A 74 -39.47 -12.63 -15.53
N PHE A 75 -38.90 -11.55 -15.00
CA PHE A 75 -37.76 -11.56 -14.06
C PHE A 75 -38.11 -10.81 -12.78
N THR A 76 -39.01 -11.37 -11.97
CA THR A 76 -39.51 -10.75 -10.74
C THR A 76 -38.36 -10.37 -9.80
N GLY A 77 -38.29 -9.09 -9.43
CA GLY A 77 -37.27 -8.53 -8.54
C GLY A 77 -36.09 -7.86 -9.26
N GLU A 78 -35.93 -8.09 -10.57
CA GLU A 78 -34.87 -7.46 -11.37
C GLU A 78 -35.30 -6.09 -11.93
N ILE A 79 -34.31 -5.24 -12.23
CA ILE A 79 -34.49 -3.99 -12.97
C ILE A 79 -33.65 -4.00 -14.25
N SER A 80 -34.14 -3.38 -15.32
CA SER A 80 -33.43 -3.34 -16.61
C SER A 80 -32.72 -2.00 -16.85
N PRO A 81 -31.71 -1.94 -17.74
CA PRO A 81 -31.10 -0.68 -18.16
C PRO A 81 -32.12 0.35 -18.66
N ALA A 82 -33.19 -0.09 -19.33
CA ALA A 82 -34.28 0.77 -19.78
C ALA A 82 -34.99 1.47 -18.61
N MET A 83 -35.29 0.75 -17.52
CA MET A 83 -35.89 1.33 -16.30
C MET A 83 -34.95 2.32 -15.61
N ILE A 84 -33.64 2.04 -15.62
CA ILE A 84 -32.63 2.94 -15.03
C ILE A 84 -32.60 4.27 -15.80
N LYS A 85 -32.59 4.22 -17.14
CA LYS A 85 -32.65 5.42 -17.97
C LYS A 85 -33.93 6.22 -17.78
N ASP A 86 -35.06 5.53 -17.61
CA ASP A 86 -36.36 6.17 -17.36
C ASP A 86 -36.34 7.02 -16.07
N CYS A 87 -35.57 6.60 -15.06
CA CYS A 87 -35.32 7.39 -13.84
C CYS A 87 -34.33 8.56 -14.04
N GLY A 88 -33.86 8.83 -15.27
CA GLY A 88 -32.84 9.84 -15.56
C GLY A 88 -31.43 9.46 -15.10
N VAL A 89 -31.18 8.20 -14.79
CA VAL A 89 -29.90 7.68 -14.30
C VAL A 89 -29.04 7.21 -15.46
N SER A 90 -27.74 7.52 -15.41
CA SER A 90 -26.81 7.33 -16.53
C SER A 90 -25.73 6.27 -16.28
N TRP A 91 -25.64 5.69 -15.08
CA TRP A 91 -24.61 4.71 -14.72
C TRP A 91 -25.20 3.44 -14.08
N VAL A 92 -24.44 2.34 -14.12
CA VAL A 92 -24.71 1.13 -13.35
C VAL A 92 -23.40 0.48 -12.88
N ILE A 93 -23.42 -0.07 -11.67
CA ILE A 93 -22.34 -0.90 -11.12
C ILE A 93 -22.66 -2.36 -11.44
N LEU A 94 -21.72 -3.09 -12.03
CA LEU A 94 -21.91 -4.49 -12.43
C LEU A 94 -20.71 -5.34 -12.03
N GLY A 95 -20.99 -6.58 -11.63
CA GLY A 95 -19.95 -7.52 -11.20
C GLY A 95 -19.30 -7.19 -9.87
N HIS A 96 -19.94 -6.36 -9.02
CA HIS A 96 -19.44 -6.09 -7.67
C HIS A 96 -19.19 -7.41 -6.91
N SER A 97 -18.11 -7.47 -6.13
CA SER A 97 -17.69 -8.65 -5.37
C SER A 97 -18.83 -9.35 -4.59
N GLU A 98 -19.71 -8.58 -3.93
CA GLU A 98 -20.89 -9.13 -3.24
C GLU A 98 -21.86 -9.87 -4.18
N ARG A 99 -22.05 -9.39 -5.42
CA ARG A 99 -22.92 -10.05 -6.41
C ARG A 99 -22.29 -11.35 -6.90
N ARG A 100 -20.97 -11.36 -7.10
CA ARG A 100 -20.21 -12.56 -7.50
C ARG A 100 -20.24 -13.63 -6.41
N HIS A 101 -19.96 -13.25 -5.16
CA HIS A 101 -19.67 -14.22 -4.10
C HIS A 101 -20.85 -14.53 -3.17
N VAL A 102 -21.79 -13.59 -2.98
CA VAL A 102 -22.99 -13.82 -2.15
C VAL A 102 -24.16 -14.29 -3.01
N PHE A 103 -24.34 -13.69 -4.19
CA PHE A 103 -25.46 -13.98 -5.08
C PHE A 103 -25.10 -14.89 -6.26
N GLY A 104 -23.83 -15.27 -6.40
CA GLY A 104 -23.38 -16.26 -7.38
C GLY A 104 -23.45 -15.79 -8.84
N GLU A 105 -23.30 -14.50 -9.11
CA GLU A 105 -23.24 -14.02 -10.50
C GLU A 105 -21.93 -14.47 -11.18
N SER A 106 -22.05 -15.25 -12.26
CA SER A 106 -20.91 -15.74 -13.04
C SER A 106 -20.30 -14.66 -13.94
N ASP A 107 -19.06 -14.87 -14.37
CA ASP A 107 -18.37 -13.97 -15.30
C ASP A 107 -19.17 -13.76 -16.60
N GLU A 108 -19.75 -14.83 -17.14
CA GLU A 108 -20.53 -14.78 -18.38
C GLU A 108 -21.82 -13.97 -18.21
N LEU A 109 -22.50 -14.13 -17.06
CA LEU A 109 -23.68 -13.34 -16.76
C LEU A 109 -23.32 -11.85 -16.64
N ILE A 110 -22.20 -11.53 -16.00
CA ILE A 110 -21.73 -10.17 -15.83
C ILE A 110 -21.36 -9.57 -17.19
N GLY A 111 -20.63 -10.30 -18.05
CA GLY A 111 -20.33 -9.87 -19.42
C GLY A 111 -21.59 -9.55 -20.23
N GLN A 112 -22.63 -10.40 -20.14
CA GLN A 112 -23.93 -10.16 -20.79
C GLN A 112 -24.64 -8.91 -20.25
N LYS A 113 -24.60 -8.68 -18.92
CA LYS A 113 -25.17 -7.47 -18.30
C LYS A 113 -24.43 -6.22 -18.74
N VAL A 114 -23.09 -6.26 -18.81
CA VAL A 114 -22.26 -5.13 -19.24
C VAL A 114 -22.58 -4.77 -20.70
N ALA A 115 -22.63 -5.76 -21.59
CA ALA A 115 -23.02 -5.54 -22.99
C ALA A 115 -24.39 -4.86 -23.09
N HIS A 116 -25.40 -5.42 -22.43
CA HIS A 116 -26.76 -4.89 -22.54
C HIS A 116 -26.90 -3.47 -21.94
N ALA A 117 -26.22 -3.18 -20.83
CA ALA A 117 -26.21 -1.85 -20.23
C ALA A 117 -25.58 -0.80 -21.17
N LEU A 118 -24.47 -1.15 -21.83
CA LEU A 118 -23.79 -0.27 -22.80
C LEU A 118 -24.61 -0.08 -24.08
N GLU A 119 -25.24 -1.14 -24.60
CA GLU A 119 -26.14 -1.06 -25.77
C GLU A 119 -27.31 -0.12 -25.52
N GLU A 120 -27.85 -0.11 -24.29
CA GLU A 120 -28.88 0.82 -23.87
C GLU A 120 -28.31 2.21 -23.56
N GLY A 121 -26.99 2.41 -23.56
CA GLY A 121 -26.34 3.71 -23.47
C GLY A 121 -25.95 4.16 -22.06
N LEU A 122 -26.08 3.29 -21.06
CA LEU A 122 -25.57 3.53 -19.71
C LEU A 122 -24.03 3.49 -19.67
N GLY A 123 -23.44 4.25 -18.76
CA GLY A 123 -22.08 4.03 -18.30
C GLY A 123 -22.01 2.84 -17.35
N VAL A 124 -20.90 2.10 -17.38
CA VAL A 124 -20.72 0.89 -16.56
C VAL A 124 -19.47 1.01 -15.71
N ILE A 125 -19.65 0.87 -14.39
CA ILE A 125 -18.57 0.59 -13.44
C ILE A 125 -18.50 -0.93 -13.28
N ALA A 126 -17.54 -1.54 -13.97
CA ALA A 126 -17.38 -2.99 -14.03
C ALA A 126 -16.34 -3.45 -13.00
N CYS A 127 -16.79 -4.20 -11.99
CA CYS A 127 -15.95 -4.63 -10.89
C CYS A 127 -15.30 -6.00 -11.16
N ILE A 128 -14.03 -6.11 -10.75
CA ILE A 128 -13.18 -7.30 -10.85
C ILE A 128 -12.27 -7.38 -9.64
N GLY A 129 -11.80 -8.57 -9.28
CA GLY A 129 -10.90 -8.75 -8.15
C GLY A 129 -10.83 -10.18 -7.65
N GLU A 130 -9.79 -10.45 -6.87
CA GLU A 130 -9.46 -11.75 -6.29
C GLU A 130 -9.77 -11.82 -4.79
N LYS A 131 -9.98 -13.04 -4.30
CA LYS A 131 -10.12 -13.38 -2.88
C LYS A 131 -8.77 -13.50 -2.18
N LEU A 132 -8.78 -13.57 -0.85
CA LEU A 132 -7.56 -13.68 -0.06
C LEU A 132 -6.75 -14.93 -0.39
N ASP A 133 -7.41 -16.08 -0.50
CA ASP A 133 -6.79 -17.36 -0.84
C ASP A 133 -6.19 -17.36 -2.26
N GLU A 134 -6.82 -16.64 -3.19
CA GLU A 134 -6.31 -16.45 -4.55
C GLU A 134 -5.06 -15.54 -4.57
N ARG A 135 -5.04 -14.47 -3.74
CA ARG A 135 -3.86 -13.62 -3.55
C ARG A 135 -2.71 -14.39 -2.91
N GLU A 136 -2.98 -15.14 -1.85
CA GLU A 136 -1.98 -15.96 -1.13
C GLU A 136 -1.43 -17.09 -1.99
N ALA A 137 -2.24 -17.63 -2.92
CA ALA A 137 -1.80 -18.60 -3.92
C ALA A 137 -1.04 -17.97 -5.11
N GLY A 138 -0.86 -16.65 -5.15
CA GLY A 138 -0.13 -15.96 -6.21
C GLY A 138 -0.85 -15.95 -7.56
N ILE A 139 -2.19 -16.06 -7.57
CA ILE A 139 -2.99 -16.14 -8.80
C ILE A 139 -3.87 -14.91 -9.07
N THR A 140 -3.59 -13.77 -8.42
CA THR A 140 -4.29 -12.49 -8.63
C THR A 140 -4.45 -12.15 -10.11
N ASP A 141 -3.34 -12.11 -10.84
CA ASP A 141 -3.33 -11.74 -12.26
C ASP A 141 -4.22 -12.68 -13.08
N LYS A 142 -4.18 -13.99 -12.79
CA LYS A 142 -5.02 -14.99 -13.47
C LYS A 142 -6.50 -14.71 -13.25
N VAL A 143 -6.92 -14.41 -12.02
CA VAL A 143 -8.32 -14.16 -11.68
C VAL A 143 -8.79 -12.84 -12.31
N VAL A 144 -8.05 -11.76 -12.08
CA VAL A 144 -8.38 -10.42 -12.58
C VAL A 144 -8.43 -10.41 -14.12
N PHE A 145 -7.49 -11.06 -14.80
CA PHE A 145 -7.49 -11.12 -16.26
C PHE A 145 -8.59 -12.00 -16.83
N ALA A 146 -8.94 -13.12 -16.17
CA ALA A 146 -10.06 -13.95 -16.60
C ALA A 146 -11.39 -13.19 -16.55
N GLN A 147 -11.66 -12.51 -15.43
CA GLN A 147 -12.85 -11.67 -15.27
C GLN A 147 -12.88 -10.51 -16.29
N THR A 148 -11.74 -9.83 -16.47
CA THR A 148 -11.62 -8.73 -17.45
C THR A 148 -11.81 -9.23 -18.88
N LYS A 149 -11.29 -10.41 -19.21
CA LYS A 149 -11.44 -11.01 -20.54
C LYS A 149 -12.90 -11.22 -20.91
N VAL A 150 -13.71 -11.78 -20.01
CA VAL A 150 -15.13 -12.04 -20.32
C VAL A 150 -15.88 -10.73 -20.54
N ILE A 151 -15.53 -9.68 -19.81
CA ILE A 151 -16.07 -8.33 -20.04
C ILE A 151 -15.62 -7.81 -21.41
N ALA A 152 -14.32 -7.89 -21.72
CA ALA A 152 -13.75 -7.43 -22.99
C ALA A 152 -14.36 -8.13 -24.22
N ASP A 153 -14.62 -9.44 -24.13
CA ASP A 153 -15.25 -10.22 -25.19
C ASP A 153 -16.70 -9.74 -25.49
N ASN A 154 -17.33 -9.01 -24.56
CA ASN A 154 -18.68 -8.47 -24.66
C ASN A 154 -18.73 -6.95 -24.91
N VAL A 155 -17.61 -6.23 -24.79
CA VAL A 155 -17.55 -4.76 -24.90
C VAL A 155 -16.93 -4.35 -26.24
N LYS A 156 -17.73 -3.67 -27.07
CA LYS A 156 -17.26 -3.10 -28.36
C LYS A 156 -16.71 -1.69 -28.20
N ASP A 157 -17.28 -0.90 -27.30
CA ASP A 157 -16.88 0.48 -27.02
C ASP A 157 -16.60 0.66 -25.52
N TRP A 158 -15.37 1.04 -25.21
CA TRP A 158 -14.88 1.26 -23.84
C TRP A 158 -15.05 2.70 -23.35
N SER A 159 -15.56 3.61 -24.18
CA SER A 159 -15.72 5.05 -23.86
C SER A 159 -16.54 5.30 -22.58
N LYS A 160 -17.47 4.39 -22.29
CA LYS A 160 -18.39 4.45 -21.14
C LYS A 160 -18.11 3.37 -20.08
N VAL A 161 -16.95 2.72 -20.14
CA VAL A 161 -16.53 1.72 -19.15
C VAL A 161 -15.53 2.32 -18.18
N VAL A 162 -15.70 1.97 -16.91
CA VAL A 162 -14.73 2.17 -15.82
C VAL A 162 -14.50 0.80 -15.19
N LEU A 163 -13.24 0.36 -15.10
CA LEU A 163 -12.91 -0.87 -14.38
C LEU A 163 -12.66 -0.54 -12.91
N ALA A 164 -13.33 -1.23 -11.99
CA ALA A 164 -13.08 -1.15 -10.56
C ALA A 164 -12.35 -2.40 -10.09
N TYR A 165 -11.07 -2.27 -9.73
CA TYR A 165 -10.32 -3.35 -9.11
C TYR A 165 -10.61 -3.38 -7.60
N GLU A 166 -11.25 -4.45 -7.15
CA GLU A 166 -11.68 -4.66 -5.78
C GLU A 166 -10.94 -5.86 -5.18
N PRO A 167 -9.79 -5.68 -4.50
CA PRO A 167 -9.19 -6.77 -3.74
C PRO A 167 -10.18 -7.20 -2.64
N VAL A 168 -10.86 -8.33 -2.83
CA VAL A 168 -12.02 -8.73 -2.02
C VAL A 168 -11.64 -8.85 -0.54
N TRP A 169 -10.40 -9.23 -0.28
CA TRP A 169 -9.80 -9.32 1.04
C TRP A 169 -9.61 -7.98 1.76
N ALA A 170 -9.69 -6.86 1.04
CA ALA A 170 -9.60 -5.49 1.57
C ALA A 170 -10.96 -4.75 1.59
N ILE A 171 -12.08 -5.44 1.32
CA ILE A 171 -13.43 -4.84 1.33
C ILE A 171 -14.09 -5.09 2.69
N GLY A 172 -14.22 -4.05 3.52
CA GLY A 172 -14.96 -4.14 4.79
C GLY A 172 -14.31 -5.01 5.86
N THR A 173 -13.07 -5.47 5.65
CA THR A 173 -12.30 -6.31 6.58
C THR A 173 -11.40 -5.50 7.51
N GLY A 174 -11.27 -4.18 7.30
CA GLY A 174 -10.30 -3.32 7.98
C GLY A 174 -8.84 -3.52 7.52
N LYS A 175 -8.56 -4.53 6.70
CA LYS A 175 -7.30 -4.67 5.98
C LYS A 175 -7.34 -3.77 4.76
N THR A 176 -6.28 -2.98 4.56
CA THR A 176 -6.17 -2.07 3.41
C THR A 176 -4.98 -2.51 2.58
N ALA A 177 -5.15 -2.66 1.26
CA ALA A 177 -4.02 -2.88 0.38
C ALA A 177 -3.12 -1.65 0.40
N THR A 178 -1.81 -1.84 0.39
CA THR A 178 -0.89 -0.70 0.30
C THR A 178 -1.03 -0.02 -1.06
N PRO A 179 -0.70 1.28 -1.19
CA PRO A 179 -0.75 1.95 -2.48
C PRO A 179 0.09 1.27 -3.56
N GLN A 180 1.21 0.65 -3.18
CA GLN A 180 2.07 -0.10 -4.09
C GLN A 180 1.38 -1.39 -4.58
N GLN A 181 0.63 -2.09 -3.72
CA GLN A 181 -0.16 -3.25 -4.13
C GLN A 181 -1.29 -2.87 -5.09
N ALA A 182 -1.93 -1.72 -4.87
CA ALA A 182 -2.94 -1.20 -5.80
C ALA A 182 -2.31 -0.83 -7.16
N GLN A 183 -1.19 -0.09 -7.13
CA GLN A 183 -0.45 0.30 -8.32
C GLN A 183 0.03 -0.91 -9.14
N GLU A 184 0.56 -1.95 -8.48
CA GLU A 184 1.02 -3.18 -9.13
C GLU A 184 -0.08 -3.81 -10.00
N VAL A 185 -1.28 -3.99 -9.44
CA VAL A 185 -2.38 -4.64 -10.16
C VAL A 185 -2.95 -3.72 -11.23
N HIS A 186 -3.04 -2.41 -10.98
CA HIS A 186 -3.51 -1.44 -11.97
C HIS A 186 -2.60 -1.33 -13.18
N ASP A 187 -1.28 -1.29 -13.00
CA ASP A 187 -0.31 -1.29 -14.11
C ASP A 187 -0.44 -2.59 -14.92
N LYS A 188 -0.40 -3.76 -14.26
CA LYS A 188 -0.56 -5.06 -14.93
C LYS A 188 -1.87 -5.17 -15.71
N LEU A 189 -2.98 -4.68 -15.15
CA LEU A 189 -4.27 -4.64 -15.82
C LEU A 189 -4.26 -3.68 -17.02
N ARG A 190 -3.58 -2.54 -16.93
CA ARG A 190 -3.42 -1.62 -18.06
C ARG A 190 -2.56 -2.24 -19.17
N GLN A 191 -1.48 -2.95 -18.84
CA GLN A 191 -0.69 -3.71 -19.81
C GLN A 191 -1.52 -4.82 -20.47
N TRP A 192 -2.39 -5.47 -19.69
CA TRP A 192 -3.32 -6.46 -20.22
C TRP A 192 -4.29 -5.84 -21.23
N LEU A 193 -4.90 -4.69 -20.92
CA LEU A 193 -5.78 -3.95 -21.85
C LEU A 193 -5.04 -3.53 -23.13
N LYS A 194 -3.80 -3.08 -22.99
CA LYS A 194 -2.95 -2.68 -24.12
C LYS A 194 -2.73 -3.82 -25.09
N THR A 195 -2.45 -5.01 -24.55
CA THR A 195 -2.14 -6.22 -25.31
C THR A 195 -3.39 -6.88 -25.90
N ASN A 196 -4.48 -6.93 -25.15
CA ASN A 196 -5.66 -7.75 -25.49
C ASN A 196 -6.83 -6.95 -26.07
N VAL A 197 -6.84 -5.61 -25.90
CA VAL A 197 -7.88 -4.73 -26.44
C VAL A 197 -7.29 -3.73 -27.42
N SER A 198 -6.55 -2.73 -26.92
CA SER A 198 -5.74 -1.80 -27.72
C SER A 198 -5.00 -0.80 -26.84
N GLU A 199 -3.95 -0.18 -27.39
CA GLU A 199 -3.26 0.97 -26.76
C GLU A 199 -4.23 2.12 -26.41
N ALA A 200 -5.17 2.41 -27.31
CA ALA A 200 -6.12 3.50 -27.15
C ALA A 200 -7.06 3.25 -25.94
N VAL A 201 -7.55 2.02 -25.79
CA VAL A 201 -8.35 1.62 -24.64
C VAL A 201 -7.52 1.63 -23.36
N ALA A 202 -6.31 1.08 -23.38
CA ALA A 202 -5.43 1.09 -22.19
C ALA A 202 -5.11 2.52 -21.71
N SER A 203 -4.92 3.45 -22.65
CA SER A 203 -4.61 4.85 -22.34
C SER A 203 -5.80 5.65 -21.81
N SER A 204 -7.02 5.32 -22.24
CA SER A 204 -8.24 6.09 -21.96
C SER A 204 -9.16 5.48 -20.90
N CYS A 205 -9.16 4.15 -20.75
CA CYS A 205 -9.95 3.45 -19.75
C CYS A 205 -9.47 3.83 -18.35
N ARG A 206 -10.42 4.25 -17.51
CA ARG A 206 -10.17 4.54 -16.10
C ARG A 206 -10.19 3.23 -15.32
N ILE A 207 -9.15 3.01 -14.53
CA ILE A 207 -9.05 1.89 -13.59
C ILE A 207 -9.06 2.48 -12.18
N ILE A 208 -10.15 2.25 -11.46
CA ILE A 208 -10.37 2.77 -10.10
C ILE A 208 -10.16 1.67 -9.06
N TYR A 209 -9.65 2.07 -7.89
CA TYR A 209 -9.42 1.16 -6.78
C TYR A 209 -10.67 1.07 -5.88
N GLY A 210 -11.16 -0.14 -5.63
CA GLY A 210 -12.38 -0.43 -4.88
C GLY A 210 -12.18 -1.12 -3.54
N GLY A 211 -10.97 -1.09 -2.97
CA GLY A 211 -10.72 -1.57 -1.60
C GLY A 211 -11.08 -0.53 -0.53
N SER A 212 -10.58 -0.72 0.69
CA SER A 212 -10.76 0.23 1.79
C SER A 212 -10.10 1.58 1.48
N VAL A 213 -10.91 2.61 1.21
CA VAL A 213 -10.48 4.00 1.00
C VAL A 213 -11.10 4.89 2.08
N THR A 214 -10.28 5.70 2.74
CA THR A 214 -10.68 6.68 3.76
C THR A 214 -10.06 8.04 3.45
N GLY A 215 -10.46 9.10 4.16
CA GLY A 215 -9.82 10.42 4.04
C GLY A 215 -8.29 10.34 4.22
N GLY A 216 -7.82 9.55 5.19
CA GLY A 216 -6.39 9.38 5.47
C GLY A 216 -5.60 8.63 4.39
N THR A 217 -6.21 7.70 3.64
CA THR A 217 -5.47 6.89 2.64
C THR A 217 -5.65 7.37 1.20
N CYS A 218 -6.67 8.19 0.92
CA CYS A 218 -7.05 8.53 -0.45
C CYS A 218 -5.98 9.32 -1.21
N LYS A 219 -5.22 10.20 -0.56
CA LYS A 219 -4.18 11.02 -1.23
C LYS A 219 -3.02 10.17 -1.74
N GLU A 220 -2.55 9.21 -0.94
CA GLU A 220 -1.43 8.33 -1.31
C GLU A 220 -1.84 7.31 -2.38
N LEU A 221 -3.09 6.83 -2.33
CA LEU A 221 -3.63 5.99 -3.41
C LEU A 221 -3.83 6.80 -4.71
N ALA A 222 -4.29 8.05 -4.61
CA ALA A 222 -4.49 8.94 -5.77
C ALA A 222 -3.19 9.41 -6.43
N SER A 223 -2.04 9.30 -5.73
CA SER A 223 -0.74 9.66 -6.28
C SER A 223 -0.13 8.56 -7.16
N GLN A 224 -0.67 7.34 -7.11
CA GLN A 224 -0.24 6.22 -7.95
C GLN A 224 -0.58 6.47 -9.42
N ALA A 225 0.34 6.15 -10.32
CA ALA A 225 0.28 6.54 -11.73
C ALA A 225 -0.92 5.94 -12.48
N ASP A 226 -1.29 4.70 -12.14
CA ASP A 226 -2.33 3.93 -12.81
C ASP A 226 -3.64 3.83 -12.02
N VAL A 227 -3.71 4.49 -10.85
CA VAL A 227 -4.93 4.64 -10.06
C VAL A 227 -5.68 5.89 -10.53
N ASP A 228 -6.77 5.67 -11.28
CA ASP A 228 -7.57 6.74 -11.88
C ASP A 228 -8.73 7.19 -10.97
N GLY A 229 -8.79 6.68 -9.74
CA GLY A 229 -9.75 7.08 -8.72
C GLY A 229 -10.27 5.90 -7.89
N PHE A 230 -11.49 6.00 -7.36
CA PHE A 230 -11.97 5.12 -6.29
C PHE A 230 -13.41 4.62 -6.49
N LEU A 231 -13.69 3.41 -6.02
CA LEU A 231 -15.05 2.94 -5.74
C LEU A 231 -15.21 2.74 -4.23
N VAL A 232 -15.80 3.74 -3.57
CA VAL A 232 -15.84 3.87 -2.12
C VAL A 232 -17.10 3.22 -1.55
N GLY A 233 -16.93 2.31 -0.58
CA GLY A 233 -18.02 1.67 0.17
C GLY A 233 -18.53 2.53 1.33
N GLY A 234 -18.29 2.09 2.58
CA GLY A 234 -18.88 2.71 3.78
C GLY A 234 -18.53 4.19 3.99
N ALA A 235 -17.34 4.64 3.56
CA ALA A 235 -16.95 6.05 3.63
C ALA A 235 -17.82 6.95 2.71
N SER A 236 -18.46 6.39 1.68
CA SER A 236 -19.36 7.13 0.78
C SER A 236 -20.66 7.61 1.44
N LEU A 237 -21.00 7.06 2.62
CA LEU A 237 -22.17 7.43 3.42
C LEU A 237 -21.87 8.51 4.46
N LYS A 238 -20.65 9.05 4.46
CA LYS A 238 -20.15 9.96 5.49
C LYS A 238 -19.60 11.26 4.86
N PRO A 239 -19.46 12.35 5.64
CA PRO A 239 -18.87 13.59 5.15
C PRO A 239 -17.45 13.44 4.58
N GLU A 240 -16.67 12.47 5.07
CA GLU A 240 -15.32 12.16 4.55
C GLU A 240 -15.30 11.82 3.05
N PHE A 241 -16.43 11.44 2.44
CA PHE A 241 -16.50 11.21 0.99
C PHE A 241 -16.13 12.46 0.17
N VAL A 242 -16.41 13.66 0.67
CA VAL A 242 -16.02 14.92 0.01
C VAL A 242 -14.50 15.08 -0.03
N GLU A 243 -13.81 14.66 1.03
CA GLU A 243 -12.35 14.65 1.07
C GLU A 243 -11.79 13.68 0.03
N ILE A 244 -12.36 12.47 -0.05
CA ILE A 244 -11.96 11.44 -1.03
C ILE A 244 -12.19 11.92 -2.48
N ILE A 245 -13.31 12.60 -2.75
CA ILE A 245 -13.58 13.21 -4.06
C ILE A 245 -12.48 14.22 -4.42
N ASN A 246 -11.99 14.97 -3.44
CA ASN A 246 -11.00 16.02 -3.62
C ASN A 246 -9.54 15.53 -3.51
N ALA A 247 -9.31 14.21 -3.38
CA ALA A 247 -8.00 13.64 -3.10
C ALA A 247 -6.91 14.02 -4.11
N ARG A 248 -7.28 14.16 -5.39
CA ARG A 248 -6.36 14.52 -6.47
C ARG A 248 -6.45 16.02 -6.74
N HIS A 249 -5.58 16.81 -6.12
CA HIS A 249 -5.43 18.21 -6.51
C HIS A 249 -4.65 18.30 -7.83
N THR A 250 -5.33 18.72 -8.90
CA THR A 250 -4.69 19.17 -10.12
C THR A 250 -3.96 20.47 -9.82
N VAL A 251 -2.64 20.40 -9.59
CA VAL A 251 -1.78 21.56 -9.80
C VAL A 251 -1.92 21.89 -11.28
N THR A 252 -2.72 22.90 -11.62
CA THR A 252 -2.70 23.45 -12.98
C THR A 252 -1.28 23.97 -13.19
N PRO A 253 -0.46 23.34 -14.04
CA PRO A 253 0.87 23.87 -14.27
C PRO A 253 0.64 25.16 -15.06
N ASN A 254 0.88 26.30 -14.44
CA ASN A 254 0.78 27.59 -15.10
C ASN A 254 1.97 27.71 -16.07
N PHE A 255 1.84 27.09 -17.25
CA PHE A 255 2.89 26.98 -18.27
C PHE A 255 3.31 28.31 -18.91
N LYS A 256 2.79 29.46 -18.43
CA LYS A 256 3.13 30.78 -18.95
C LYS A 256 4.44 31.38 -18.42
N LEU A 257 5.12 30.78 -17.44
CA LEU A 257 6.37 31.34 -16.90
C LEU A 257 7.64 30.50 -17.14
N LEU A 258 7.50 29.22 -17.51
CA LEU A 258 8.66 28.32 -17.70
C LEU A 258 9.38 28.49 -19.05
N HIS A 259 8.76 29.15 -20.04
CA HIS A 259 9.39 29.42 -21.34
C HIS A 259 10.29 30.67 -21.35
N SER A 260 10.18 31.56 -20.36
CA SER A 260 10.97 32.80 -20.30
C SER A 260 12.32 32.66 -19.60
N VAL A 261 12.49 31.62 -18.76
CA VAL A 261 13.70 31.45 -17.93
C VAL A 261 14.66 30.42 -18.53
N PHE A 262 14.17 29.50 -19.36
CA PHE A 262 15.01 28.46 -19.98
C PHE A 262 15.80 28.94 -21.21
N LEU A 263 15.41 30.04 -21.86
CA LEU A 263 16.11 30.53 -23.06
C LEU A 263 17.29 31.47 -22.77
N THR A 264 17.45 31.97 -21.54
CA THR A 264 18.56 32.86 -21.15
C THR A 264 19.72 32.13 -20.47
N ALA A 265 19.56 30.87 -20.05
CA ALA A 265 20.60 30.11 -19.35
C ALA A 265 21.38 29.12 -20.25
N SER A 266 21.00 28.94 -21.53
CA SER A 266 21.64 27.95 -22.41
C SER A 266 22.72 28.52 -23.36
N LEU A 267 23.05 29.81 -23.24
CA LEU A 267 24.10 30.48 -24.03
C LEU A 267 25.36 30.86 -23.25
N ALA A 268 25.43 30.55 -21.95
CA ALA A 268 26.63 30.78 -21.15
C ALA A 268 27.03 29.50 -20.41
N HIS A 269 28.09 28.87 -20.91
CA HIS A 269 28.84 27.75 -20.34
C HIS A 269 28.33 26.34 -20.69
N GLY A 270 28.95 25.79 -21.75
CA GLY A 270 28.95 24.34 -21.98
C GLY A 270 29.83 23.64 -20.95
N LEU A 271 29.20 23.02 -19.97
CA LEU A 271 29.74 21.91 -19.17
C LEU A 271 28.57 20.97 -18.83
N GLY A 272 28.83 19.66 -18.91
CA GLY A 272 27.83 18.60 -18.80
C GLY A 272 27.10 18.54 -17.47
N GLU A 273 25.88 17.97 -17.52
CA GLU A 273 24.99 17.79 -16.37
C GLU A 273 25.58 16.89 -15.27
N PRO A 274 25.34 17.22 -13.98
CA PRO A 274 25.28 16.24 -12.92
C PRO A 274 23.81 15.88 -12.62
N SER A 275 23.44 14.63 -12.91
CA SER A 275 22.15 14.02 -12.60
C SER A 275 22.13 13.47 -11.16
N ALA A 276 21.91 14.32 -10.16
CA ALA A 276 21.46 13.92 -8.81
C ALA A 276 21.22 15.19 -7.98
N GLY A 277 19.97 15.45 -7.57
CA GLY A 277 19.68 16.62 -6.73
C GLY A 277 18.33 17.31 -6.97
N LYS A 278 17.42 16.74 -7.78
CA LYS A 278 16.06 17.31 -7.98
C LYS A 278 14.99 16.67 -7.08
N GLY A 279 15.36 15.75 -6.19
CA GLY A 279 14.42 14.92 -5.44
C GLY A 279 14.00 15.40 -4.05
N ILE A 280 14.72 16.34 -3.42
CA ILE A 280 14.57 16.56 -1.96
C ILE A 280 13.76 17.82 -1.62
N ILE A 281 13.62 18.79 -2.52
CA ILE A 281 13.01 20.10 -2.20
C ILE A 281 11.47 20.12 -2.34
N LYS A 282 10.84 19.06 -2.86
CA LYS A 282 9.37 19.04 -3.04
C LYS A 282 8.57 18.52 -1.85
N GLN A 283 9.21 17.99 -0.81
CA GLN A 283 8.51 17.26 0.25
C GLN A 283 8.19 18.12 1.50
N THR A 284 8.77 19.32 1.63
CA THR A 284 8.66 20.13 2.86
C THR A 284 7.71 21.34 2.77
N MET A 285 6.97 21.52 1.67
CA MET A 285 6.17 22.75 1.44
C MET A 285 4.76 22.47 0.89
N SER A 286 3.94 21.69 1.61
CA SER A 286 2.51 21.57 1.27
C SER A 286 1.50 21.93 2.36
N GLU A 287 1.93 22.30 3.58
CA GLU A 287 0.97 22.60 4.66
C GLU A 287 1.38 23.77 5.58
N VAL A 288 1.62 24.99 5.05
CA VAL A 288 1.47 26.22 5.87
C VAL A 288 1.03 27.38 4.97
N ARG A 289 -0.04 28.09 5.35
CA ARG A 289 -0.40 29.36 4.72
C ARG A 289 0.64 30.44 5.05
N GLN A 290 1.24 30.98 3.99
CA GLN A 290 1.73 32.37 3.82
C GLN A 290 2.86 32.88 4.74
N VAL A 291 4.08 32.43 4.48
CA VAL A 291 5.15 33.33 4.02
C VAL A 291 5.88 32.59 2.91
N SER A 292 5.81 33.07 1.67
CA SER A 292 6.59 32.42 0.59
C SER A 292 8.08 32.67 0.85
N VAL A 293 8.93 31.69 0.52
CA VAL A 293 10.41 31.90 0.50
C VAL A 293 10.76 33.16 -0.29
N ASP A 294 9.96 33.50 -1.30
CA ASP A 294 10.05 34.75 -2.08
C ASP A 294 9.84 36.02 -1.25
N GLN A 295 8.96 36.01 -0.24
CA GLN A 295 8.79 37.13 0.69
C GLN A 295 9.97 37.25 1.64
N LEU A 296 10.50 36.12 2.14
CA LEU A 296 11.70 36.05 2.97
C LEU A 296 12.92 36.69 2.28
N LEU A 297 13.09 36.46 0.97
CA LEU A 297 14.18 37.02 0.15
C LEU A 297 14.13 38.55 0.01
N THR A 298 12.99 39.18 0.31
CA THR A 298 12.82 40.64 0.21
C THR A 298 13.04 41.38 1.54
N LEU A 299 13.17 40.64 2.66
CA LEU A 299 13.33 41.20 3.99
C LEU A 299 14.81 41.36 4.36
N SER A 300 15.14 42.39 5.15
CA SER A 300 16.48 42.65 5.67
C SER A 300 16.44 43.24 7.09
N GLY A 301 17.54 43.09 7.83
CA GLY A 301 17.70 43.65 9.18
C GLY A 301 16.69 43.14 10.20
N ALA A 302 16.10 44.05 10.98
CA ALA A 302 15.19 43.72 12.08
C ALA A 302 13.91 42.99 11.62
N ALA A 303 13.39 43.32 10.43
CA ALA A 303 12.21 42.67 9.87
C ALA A 303 12.47 41.20 9.50
N LEU A 304 13.69 40.89 9.04
CA LEU A 304 14.12 39.51 8.80
C LEU A 304 14.27 38.76 10.13
N ALA A 305 14.87 39.38 11.14
CA ALA A 305 15.05 38.76 12.46
C ALA A 305 13.70 38.41 13.13
N GLU A 306 12.69 39.27 13.03
CA GLU A 306 11.35 39.02 13.55
C GLU A 306 10.64 37.89 12.79
N ALA A 307 10.76 37.88 11.45
CA ALA A 307 10.23 36.80 10.62
C ALA A 307 10.86 35.45 10.99
N LEU A 308 12.19 35.41 11.15
CA LEU A 308 12.92 34.19 11.57
C LEU A 308 12.42 33.67 12.92
N SER A 309 12.20 34.55 13.91
CA SER A 309 11.63 34.15 15.20
C SER A 309 10.23 33.52 15.05
N SER A 310 9.39 34.08 14.17
CA SER A 310 8.08 33.52 13.84
C SER A 310 8.16 32.17 13.11
N PHE A 311 9.20 31.93 12.30
CA PHE A 311 9.42 30.63 11.65
C PHE A 311 9.74 29.53 12.65
N LEU A 312 10.52 29.85 13.69
CA LEU A 312 10.81 28.89 14.75
C LEU A 312 9.53 28.41 15.47
N GLU A 313 8.45 29.19 15.48
CA GLU A 313 7.16 28.83 16.05
C GLU A 313 6.21 28.10 15.08
N THR A 314 6.49 28.15 13.77
CA THR A 314 5.57 27.69 12.74
C THR A 314 5.28 26.18 12.86
N PRO A 315 4.04 25.74 13.08
CA PRO A 315 3.71 24.31 13.17
C PRO A 315 4.10 23.55 11.89
N GLY A 316 4.59 22.32 12.03
CA GLY A 316 4.99 21.49 10.87
C GLY A 316 6.35 21.80 10.26
N LEU A 317 7.00 22.92 10.64
CA LEU A 317 8.35 23.25 10.17
C LEU A 317 9.42 22.76 11.16
N TYR A 318 10.21 21.77 10.73
CA TYR A 318 11.31 21.14 11.48
C TYR A 318 12.65 21.12 10.74
N VAL A 319 12.70 21.69 9.53
CA VAL A 319 13.88 21.78 8.66
C VAL A 319 14.19 23.26 8.45
N PHE A 320 15.39 23.67 8.83
CA PHE A 320 15.83 25.08 8.87
C PHE A 320 17.11 25.33 8.06
N SER A 321 17.81 24.29 7.60
CA SER A 321 19.03 24.41 6.80
C SER A 321 18.82 25.24 5.54
N ASP A 322 17.71 25.02 4.82
CA ASP A 322 17.36 25.79 3.62
C ASP A 322 17.24 27.30 3.90
N ILE A 323 16.72 27.66 5.08
CA ILE A 323 16.59 29.06 5.51
C ILE A 323 17.97 29.65 5.85
N LEU A 324 18.86 28.86 6.46
CA LEU A 324 20.25 29.25 6.73
C LEU A 324 21.09 29.44 5.46
N GLU A 325 20.72 28.78 4.36
CA GLU A 325 21.42 28.94 3.09
C GLU A 325 21.00 30.19 2.30
N LEU A 326 19.93 30.88 2.72
CA LEU A 326 19.47 32.10 2.05
C LEU A 326 20.51 33.24 2.19
N PRO A 327 20.85 33.95 1.09
CA PRO A 327 21.90 34.97 1.11
C PRO A 327 21.67 36.07 2.16
N ASN A 328 20.45 36.58 2.27
CA ASN A 328 20.09 37.63 3.23
C ASN A 328 20.08 37.15 4.68
N VAL A 329 19.89 35.85 4.93
CA VAL A 329 19.98 35.24 6.27
C VAL A 329 21.44 35.04 6.67
N ARG A 330 22.31 34.63 5.74
CA ARG A 330 23.77 34.52 5.98
C ARG A 330 24.41 35.86 6.33
N GLU A 331 23.92 36.96 5.77
CA GLU A 331 24.40 38.30 6.13
C GLU A 331 24.19 38.64 7.62
N LEU A 332 23.22 38.01 8.30
CA LEU A 332 22.99 38.21 9.73
C LEU A 332 24.07 37.59 10.62
N GLU A 333 24.88 36.66 10.09
CA GLU A 333 25.94 35.96 10.84
C GLU A 333 26.97 36.91 11.46
N SER A 334 27.28 38.03 10.79
CA SER A 334 28.31 39.00 11.21
C SER A 334 27.75 40.35 11.67
N GLY A 335 26.42 40.44 11.86
CA GLY A 335 25.71 41.68 12.15
C GLY A 335 25.15 41.81 13.58
N PRO A 336 24.39 42.88 13.87
CA PRO A 336 23.75 43.10 15.18
C PRO A 336 22.69 42.05 15.52
N HIS A 337 22.23 41.27 14.54
CA HIS A 337 21.27 40.17 14.70
C HIS A 337 21.94 38.78 14.67
N ALA A 338 23.26 38.70 14.83
CA ALA A 338 23.99 37.43 14.93
C ALA A 338 23.41 36.42 15.95
N PRO A 339 22.89 36.84 17.13
CA PRO A 339 22.23 35.91 18.05
C PRO A 339 21.01 35.19 17.46
N VAL A 340 20.26 35.84 16.55
CA VAL A 340 19.09 35.23 15.89
C VAL A 340 19.52 34.21 14.84
N TYR A 341 20.60 34.50 14.11
CA TYR A 341 21.21 33.55 13.18
C TYR A 341 21.76 32.32 13.93
N GLN A 342 22.47 32.53 15.05
CA GLN A 342 22.96 31.45 15.90
C GLN A 342 21.83 30.60 16.47
N LEU A 343 20.71 31.23 16.85
CA LEU A 343 19.52 30.52 17.30
C LEU A 343 18.91 29.66 16.19
N LEU A 344 18.81 30.17 14.97
CA LEU A 344 18.34 29.40 13.82
C LEU A 344 19.27 28.22 13.51
N ASN A 345 20.59 28.42 13.58
CA ASN A 345 21.59 27.37 13.42
C ASN A 345 21.45 26.28 14.50
N LEU A 346 21.10 26.67 15.72
CA LEU A 346 20.82 25.76 16.82
C LEU A 346 19.55 24.94 16.58
N PHE A 347 18.50 25.53 16.01
CA PHE A 347 17.30 24.77 15.61
C PHE A 347 17.58 23.80 14.47
N ALA A 348 18.43 24.17 13.51
CA ALA A 348 18.84 23.24 12.45
C ALA A 348 19.62 22.05 13.02
N TYR A 349 20.72 22.31 13.74
CA TYR A 349 21.73 21.28 14.03
C TYR A 349 21.95 20.97 15.53
N GLY A 350 21.44 21.79 16.45
CA GLY A 350 21.70 21.67 17.89
C GLY A 350 20.56 21.07 18.72
N THR A 351 20.72 21.05 20.04
CA THR A 351 19.78 20.45 20.99
C THR A 351 19.33 21.47 22.04
N TYR A 352 18.35 21.09 22.84
CA TYR A 352 17.89 21.91 23.96
C TYR A 352 19.00 22.13 25.00
N CYS A 353 19.88 21.14 25.22
CA CYS A 353 21.09 21.30 26.04
C CYS A 353 22.02 22.38 25.48
N ASP A 354 22.28 22.36 24.17
CA ASP A 354 23.13 23.37 23.52
C ASP A 354 22.57 24.79 23.71
N TYR A 355 21.25 24.94 23.69
CA TYR A 355 20.60 26.24 23.94
C TYR A 355 20.85 26.70 25.38
N LYS A 356 20.75 25.78 26.33
CA LYS A 356 20.96 26.08 27.76
C LYS A 356 22.39 26.49 28.06
N GLU A 357 23.37 25.84 27.46
CA GLU A 357 24.79 26.19 27.59
C GLU A 357 25.10 27.59 27.03
N ASN A 358 24.36 28.00 25.99
CA ASN A 358 24.53 29.28 25.30
C ASN A 358 23.42 30.30 25.64
N ALA A 359 22.65 30.08 26.71
CA ALA A 359 21.47 30.90 27.00
C ALA A 359 21.79 32.38 27.29
N ALA A 360 23.04 32.69 27.68
CA ALA A 360 23.49 34.05 27.92
C ALA A 360 23.77 34.85 26.63
N SER A 361 24.03 34.18 25.51
CA SER A 361 24.33 34.80 24.21
C SER A 361 23.18 34.72 23.22
N LEU A 362 22.14 33.93 23.51
CA LEU A 362 21.00 33.69 22.64
C LEU A 362 19.73 34.41 23.11
N PRO A 363 18.79 34.71 22.20
CA PRO A 363 17.47 35.23 22.57
C PRO A 363 16.71 34.28 23.51
N GLU A 364 15.85 34.84 24.36
CA GLU A 364 14.97 34.03 25.21
C GLU A 364 13.89 33.34 24.37
N LEU A 365 13.78 32.01 24.52
CA LEU A 365 12.79 31.22 23.79
C LEU A 365 11.38 31.33 24.38
N THR A 366 10.38 31.48 23.50
CA THR A 366 8.98 31.34 23.87
C THR A 366 8.64 29.89 24.27
N PRO A 367 7.53 29.64 24.97
CA PRO A 367 7.12 28.27 25.33
C PRO A 367 6.99 27.35 24.10
N ALA A 368 6.47 27.86 22.98
CA ALA A 368 6.32 27.09 21.74
C ALA A 368 7.68 26.73 21.12
N GLN A 369 8.61 27.69 21.07
CA GLN A 369 9.98 27.44 20.58
C GLN A 369 10.73 26.44 21.47
N LYS A 370 10.57 26.52 22.80
CA LYS A 370 11.15 25.55 23.75
C LYS A 370 10.64 24.13 23.48
N ASN A 371 9.33 23.95 23.29
CA ASN A 371 8.76 22.64 22.99
C ASN A 371 9.25 22.11 21.64
N LYS A 372 9.29 22.95 20.60
CA LYS A 372 9.84 22.53 19.31
C LYS A 372 11.30 22.11 19.39
N LEU A 373 12.15 22.87 20.09
CA LEU A 373 13.55 22.51 20.26
C LEU A 373 13.72 21.20 21.05
N ARG A 374 12.85 20.94 22.02
CA ARG A 374 12.81 19.65 22.71
C ARG A 374 12.38 18.50 21.80
N HIS A 375 11.39 18.71 20.93
CA HIS A 375 11.02 17.72 19.89
C HIS A 375 12.20 17.42 18.96
N LEU A 376 12.91 18.45 18.48
CA LEU A 376 14.12 18.30 17.67
C LEU A 376 15.23 17.54 18.40
N SER A 377 15.36 17.76 19.71
CA SER A 377 16.31 17.03 20.55
C SER A 377 15.94 15.55 20.69
N ILE A 378 14.65 15.22 20.80
CA ILE A 378 14.18 13.83 20.80
C ILE A 378 14.51 13.15 19.48
N ILE A 379 14.30 13.82 18.33
CA ILE A 379 14.65 13.30 17.01
C ILE A 379 16.16 13.00 16.93
N SER A 380 17.00 13.92 17.39
CA SER A 380 18.47 13.72 17.42
C SER A 380 18.92 12.58 18.34
N LEU A 381 18.19 12.28 19.40
CA LEU A 381 18.47 11.12 20.24
C LEU A 381 18.00 9.82 19.57
N ALA A 382 16.83 9.85 18.92
CA ALA A 382 16.24 8.71 18.21
C ALA A 382 17.07 8.25 17.00
N SER A 383 17.87 9.14 16.40
CA SER A 383 18.78 8.76 15.30
C SER A 383 19.88 7.79 15.73
N ASN A 384 20.21 7.77 17.02
CA ASN A 384 21.28 6.93 17.58
C ASN A 384 20.75 5.76 18.42
N LEU A 385 19.55 5.91 19.00
CA LEU A 385 18.97 4.95 19.94
C LEU A 385 17.51 4.68 19.62
N LYS A 386 17.18 3.41 19.35
CA LYS A 386 15.79 2.99 19.13
C LYS A 386 14.93 3.15 20.39
N CYS A 387 15.48 2.77 21.55
CA CYS A 387 14.80 2.85 22.84
C CYS A 387 15.42 3.97 23.67
N LEU A 388 14.63 5.02 23.95
CA LEU A 388 15.06 6.19 24.70
C LEU A 388 14.54 6.10 26.14
N PRO A 389 15.43 5.94 27.15
CA PRO A 389 15.03 5.92 28.55
C PRO A 389 14.50 7.28 29.01
N TYR A 390 13.47 7.27 29.86
CA TYR A 390 12.90 8.50 30.42
C TYR A 390 13.91 9.27 31.26
N SER A 391 14.82 8.59 31.96
CA SER A 391 15.90 9.25 32.71
C SER A 391 16.79 10.11 31.81
N LEU A 392 17.15 9.60 30.63
CA LEU A 392 17.93 10.33 29.64
C LEU A 392 17.13 11.52 29.10
N LEU A 393 15.86 11.31 28.74
CA LEU A 393 15.01 12.38 28.20
C LEU A 393 14.73 13.49 29.23
N LEU A 394 14.45 13.14 30.49
CA LEU A 394 14.26 14.12 31.57
C LEU A 394 15.52 15.00 31.74
N GLN A 395 16.70 14.40 31.67
CA GLN A 395 17.97 15.11 31.76
C GLN A 395 18.21 16.01 30.54
N GLN A 396 18.09 15.46 29.32
CA GLN A 396 18.42 16.18 28.08
C GLN A 396 17.40 17.27 27.71
N LEU A 397 16.16 17.17 28.19
CA LEU A 397 15.09 18.13 27.92
C LEU A 397 14.84 19.09 29.10
N GLU A 398 15.56 18.91 30.21
CA GLU A 398 15.38 19.57 31.51
C GLU A 398 13.91 19.62 31.96
N LEU A 399 13.25 18.45 31.99
CA LEU A 399 11.86 18.34 32.43
C LEU A 399 11.80 17.94 33.90
N LYS A 400 10.86 18.52 34.64
CA LYS A 400 10.82 18.39 36.11
C LYS A 400 10.28 17.06 36.58
N ASN A 401 9.47 16.41 35.76
CA ASN A 401 8.77 15.18 36.11
C ASN A 401 8.38 14.39 34.85
N VAL A 402 8.05 13.12 35.06
CA VAL A 402 7.66 12.18 34.00
C VAL A 402 6.39 12.63 33.28
N ARG A 403 5.46 13.30 33.97
CA ARG A 403 4.19 13.74 33.35
C ARG A 403 4.44 14.78 32.27
N GLU A 404 5.28 15.78 32.52
CA GLU A 404 5.68 16.76 31.50
C GLU A 404 6.38 16.10 30.31
N LEU A 405 7.18 15.05 30.56
CA LEU A 405 7.82 14.28 29.50
C LEU A 405 6.80 13.48 28.67
N GLU A 406 5.87 12.79 29.31
CA GLU A 406 4.83 12.03 28.62
C GLU A 406 3.91 12.94 27.82
N ASP A 407 3.52 14.10 28.35
CA ASP A 407 2.71 15.08 27.63
C ASP A 407 3.42 15.56 26.35
N LEU A 408 4.73 15.82 26.43
CA LEU A 408 5.56 16.20 25.28
C LEU A 408 5.73 15.05 24.26
N LEU A 409 5.92 13.81 24.74
CA LEU A 409 6.02 12.64 23.86
C LEU A 409 4.69 12.34 23.17
N ILE A 410 3.57 12.51 23.87
CA ILE A 410 2.23 12.40 23.31
C ILE A 410 2.04 13.46 22.24
N GLU A 411 2.36 14.72 22.51
CA GLU A 411 2.30 15.81 21.53
C GLU A 411 3.12 15.47 20.27
N ALA A 412 4.33 14.94 20.45
CA ALA A 412 5.20 14.53 19.35
C ALA A 412 4.63 13.37 18.52
N VAL A 413 3.95 12.40 19.14
CA VAL A 413 3.28 11.30 18.44
C VAL A 413 2.03 11.77 17.70
N TYR A 414 1.19 12.58 18.34
CA TYR A 414 -0.03 13.12 17.72
C TYR A 414 0.25 14.10 16.57
N SER A 415 1.42 14.76 16.61
CA SER A 415 1.88 15.66 15.56
C SER A 415 2.74 14.95 14.49
N ASP A 416 2.79 13.61 14.51
CA ASP A 416 3.56 12.77 13.59
C ASP A 416 5.07 13.09 13.53
N ILE A 417 5.61 13.73 14.59
CA ILE A 417 7.04 14.06 14.70
C ILE A 417 7.84 12.77 14.95
N ILE A 418 7.32 11.90 15.80
CA ILE A 418 7.86 10.57 16.08
C ILE A 418 6.74 9.54 16.00
N GLN A 419 7.01 8.37 15.45
CA GLN A 419 6.13 7.21 15.55
C GLN A 419 6.82 6.17 16.41
N GLY A 420 6.06 5.61 17.35
CA GLY A 420 6.63 4.72 18.34
C GLY A 420 5.66 4.36 19.45
N LYS A 421 6.17 3.69 20.47
CA LYS A 421 5.40 3.23 21.62
C LYS A 421 5.99 3.75 22.92
N LEU A 422 5.13 4.33 23.75
CA LEU A 422 5.48 4.66 25.13
C LEU A 422 5.39 3.38 25.96
N ASP A 423 6.52 2.92 26.46
CA ASP A 423 6.62 1.78 27.37
C ASP A 423 6.78 2.30 28.80
N GLN A 424 5.65 2.64 29.40
CA GLN A 424 5.57 3.16 30.76
C GLN A 424 6.09 2.15 31.81
N ARG A 425 6.00 0.85 31.51
CA ARG A 425 6.47 -0.21 32.41
C ARG A 425 7.99 -0.21 32.53
N ASN A 426 8.69 -0.02 31.41
CA ASN A 426 10.15 0.04 31.37
C ASN A 426 10.69 1.48 31.41
N GLN A 427 9.82 2.49 31.56
CA GLN A 427 10.16 3.91 31.57
C GLN A 427 11.00 4.32 30.35
N GLN A 428 10.54 3.95 29.16
CA GLN A 428 11.22 4.28 27.91
C GLN A 428 10.20 4.57 26.81
N VAL A 429 10.65 5.23 25.75
CA VAL A 429 9.92 5.33 24.49
C VAL A 429 10.71 4.58 23.42
N GLU A 430 10.04 3.65 22.73
CA GLU A 430 10.58 3.00 21.55
C GLU A 430 10.17 3.82 20.33
N VAL A 431 11.14 4.36 19.61
CA VAL A 431 10.92 5.16 18.40
C VAL A 431 11.18 4.26 17.19
N ASP A 432 10.16 4.07 16.37
CA ASP A 432 10.23 3.28 15.13
C ASP A 432 10.60 4.16 13.94
N CYS A 433 10.06 5.39 13.88
CA CYS A 433 10.50 6.41 12.92
C CYS A 433 10.32 7.82 13.47
N SER A 434 10.97 8.80 12.83
CA SER A 434 10.84 10.22 13.15
C SER A 434 10.88 11.05 11.88
N VAL A 435 10.39 12.29 11.95
CA VAL A 435 10.52 13.25 10.85
C VAL A 435 11.99 13.56 10.57
N GLY A 436 12.30 13.80 9.30
CA GLY A 436 13.65 14.19 8.88
C GLY A 436 14.06 15.51 9.53
N ARG A 437 15.21 15.51 10.17
CA ARG A 437 15.91 16.71 10.67
C ARG A 437 16.98 17.15 9.67
N ASP A 438 17.43 18.40 9.76
CA ASP A 438 18.58 18.89 9.00
C ASP A 438 19.84 18.03 9.22
N LEU A 439 20.53 17.70 8.14
CA LEU A 439 21.76 16.92 8.16
C LEU A 439 22.98 17.83 8.05
N GLY A 440 23.89 17.71 9.00
CA GLY A 440 25.17 18.41 8.93
C GLY A 440 26.07 17.84 7.84
N ARG A 441 26.88 18.68 7.19
CA ARG A 441 27.88 18.22 6.18
C ARG A 441 28.86 17.18 6.73
N HIS A 442 29.09 17.18 8.04
CA HIS A 442 29.96 16.23 8.73
C HIS A 442 29.33 14.84 8.93
N GLU A 443 28.01 14.70 8.78
CA GLU A 443 27.28 13.44 8.95
C GLU A 443 27.16 12.65 7.64
N LEU A 444 27.31 13.33 6.49
CA LEU A 444 27.23 12.72 5.16
C LEU A 444 28.20 11.54 4.96
N PRO A 445 29.48 11.59 5.40
CA PRO A 445 30.39 10.46 5.28
C PRO A 445 29.92 9.24 6.09
N ASN A 446 29.33 9.46 7.27
CA ASN A 446 28.83 8.37 8.11
C ASN A 446 27.64 7.68 7.43
N ILE A 447 26.70 8.44 6.89
CA ILE A 447 25.56 7.90 6.13
C ILE A 447 26.04 7.11 4.91
N ALA A 448 27.00 7.67 4.16
CA ALA A 448 27.58 6.98 3.01
C ALA A 448 28.24 5.65 3.41
N ASN A 449 29.00 5.63 4.51
CA ASN A 449 29.61 4.42 5.04
C ASN A 449 28.56 3.38 5.47
N THR A 450 27.51 3.78 6.20
CA THR A 450 26.43 2.88 6.61
C THR A 450 25.69 2.29 5.41
N LEU A 451 25.39 3.10 4.38
CA LEU A 451 24.78 2.61 3.14
C LEU A 451 25.72 1.65 2.41
N GLN A 452 27.02 1.95 2.39
CA GLN A 452 28.02 1.07 1.78
C GLN A 452 28.12 -0.27 2.50
N GLU A 453 28.13 -0.29 3.83
CA GLU A 453 28.11 -1.50 4.65
C GLU A 453 26.84 -2.32 4.38
N TRP A 454 25.69 -1.67 4.27
CA TRP A 454 24.43 -2.32 3.94
C TRP A 454 24.43 -2.93 2.53
N CYS A 455 24.92 -2.20 1.53
CA CYS A 455 25.09 -2.71 0.17
C CYS A 455 26.00 -3.95 0.15
N SER A 456 27.16 -3.88 0.80
CA SER A 456 28.08 -5.01 0.91
C SER A 456 27.45 -6.21 1.64
N GLY A 457 26.61 -5.96 2.65
CA GLY A 457 25.81 -7.00 3.31
C GLY A 457 24.81 -7.66 2.36
N CYS A 458 24.12 -6.88 1.54
CA CYS A 458 23.18 -7.40 0.55
C CYS A 458 23.88 -8.24 -0.53
N GLU A 459 25.05 -7.80 -1.01
CA GLU A 459 25.88 -8.57 -1.95
C GLU A 459 26.34 -9.91 -1.37
N ALA A 460 26.76 -9.91 -0.09
CA ALA A 460 27.16 -11.15 0.60
C ALA A 460 25.99 -12.14 0.73
N VAL A 461 24.78 -11.66 1.05
CA VAL A 461 23.57 -12.50 1.12
C VAL A 461 23.19 -13.04 -0.26
N LEU A 462 23.23 -12.20 -1.30
CA LEU A 462 22.97 -12.61 -2.68
C LEU A 462 23.91 -13.74 -3.10
N CYS A 463 25.23 -13.54 -2.89
CA CYS A 463 26.25 -14.54 -3.18
C CYS A 463 25.97 -15.86 -2.42
N GLY A 464 25.63 -15.78 -1.14
CA GLY A 464 25.27 -16.96 -0.35
C GLY A 464 24.05 -17.71 -0.89
N ILE A 465 23.05 -17.01 -1.41
CA ILE A 465 21.87 -17.63 -2.06
C ILE A 465 22.28 -18.31 -3.37
N GLU A 466 23.08 -17.65 -4.20
CA GLU A 466 23.58 -18.20 -5.47
C GLU A 466 24.38 -19.49 -5.24
N GLU A 467 25.25 -19.53 -4.23
CA GLU A 467 25.98 -20.74 -3.83
C GLU A 467 25.07 -21.87 -3.36
N GLN A 468 23.99 -21.56 -2.65
CA GLN A 468 23.00 -22.57 -2.21
C GLN A 468 22.23 -23.14 -3.41
N VAL A 469 21.84 -22.28 -4.36
CA VAL A 469 21.20 -22.70 -5.62
C VAL A 469 22.14 -23.61 -6.43
N ALA A 470 23.42 -23.24 -6.54
CA ALA A 470 24.42 -24.06 -7.22
C ALA A 470 24.57 -25.44 -6.57
N ARG A 471 24.66 -25.51 -5.24
CA ARG A 471 24.71 -26.77 -4.48
C ARG A 471 23.46 -27.62 -4.69
N ALA A 472 22.27 -27.03 -4.63
CA ALA A 472 21.02 -27.73 -4.85
C ALA A 472 20.92 -28.31 -6.27
N ASN A 473 21.37 -27.55 -7.27
CA ASN A 473 21.41 -28.00 -8.67
C ASN A 473 22.39 -29.17 -8.86
N GLN A 474 23.59 -29.08 -8.28
CA GLN A 474 24.58 -30.16 -8.34
C GLN A 474 24.06 -31.44 -7.66
N TYR A 475 23.38 -31.31 -6.52
CA TYR A 475 22.73 -32.43 -5.84
C TYR A 475 21.67 -33.08 -6.73
N ARG A 476 20.81 -32.26 -7.36
CA ARG A 476 19.78 -32.74 -8.31
C ARG A 476 20.39 -33.50 -9.48
N GLU A 477 21.47 -33.00 -10.07
CA GLU A 477 22.17 -33.69 -11.18
C GLU A 477 22.78 -35.03 -10.75
N ASN A 478 23.40 -35.08 -9.57
CA ASN A 478 23.95 -36.32 -9.03
C ASN A 478 22.85 -37.36 -8.77
N GLN A 479 21.71 -36.94 -8.21
CA GLN A 479 20.56 -37.83 -8.03
C GLN A 479 20.03 -38.38 -9.36
N LEU A 480 20.01 -37.54 -10.40
CA LEU A 480 19.57 -37.95 -11.73
C LEU A 480 20.52 -38.98 -12.35
N LYS A 481 21.84 -38.79 -12.20
CA LYS A 481 22.86 -39.75 -12.64
C LYS A 481 22.72 -41.10 -11.92
N VAL A 482 22.55 -41.08 -10.60
CA VAL A 482 22.34 -42.30 -9.80
C VAL A 482 21.07 -43.02 -10.25
N LYS A 483 19.97 -42.29 -10.45
CA LYS A 483 18.71 -42.87 -10.93
C LYS A 483 18.87 -43.57 -12.28
N VAL A 484 19.53 -42.92 -13.25
CA VAL A 484 19.81 -43.51 -14.57
C VAL A 484 20.69 -44.75 -14.47
N GLN A 485 21.68 -44.74 -13.58
CA GLN A 485 22.54 -45.91 -13.35
C GLN A 485 21.74 -47.09 -12.78
N VAL A 486 20.91 -46.85 -11.77
CA VAL A 486 20.03 -47.88 -11.18
C VAL A 486 19.05 -48.42 -12.23
N GLU A 487 18.41 -47.57 -13.03
CA GLU A 487 17.50 -47.99 -14.12
C GLU A 487 18.22 -48.87 -15.15
N THR A 488 19.49 -48.55 -15.46
CA THR A 488 20.32 -49.34 -16.38
C THR A 488 20.68 -50.71 -15.78
N GLU A 489 21.06 -50.75 -14.51
CA GLU A 489 21.36 -52.01 -13.80
C GLU A 489 20.12 -52.90 -13.69
N VAL A 490 18.95 -52.34 -13.37
CA VAL A 490 17.67 -53.07 -13.35
C VAL A 490 17.35 -53.65 -14.72
N SER A 491 17.52 -52.88 -15.80
CA SER A 491 17.32 -53.35 -17.18
C SER A 491 18.26 -54.50 -17.54
N ASN A 492 19.53 -54.41 -17.14
CA ASN A 492 20.51 -55.48 -17.39
C ASN A 492 20.17 -56.75 -16.60
N LEU A 493 19.78 -56.63 -15.32
CA LEU A 493 19.36 -57.76 -14.50
C LEU A 493 18.11 -58.46 -15.07
N GLN A 494 17.14 -57.69 -15.56
CA GLN A 494 15.94 -58.24 -16.23
C GLN A 494 16.30 -59.02 -17.50
N LYS A 495 17.26 -58.53 -18.29
CA LYS A 495 17.74 -59.24 -19.49
C LYS A 495 18.44 -60.56 -19.11
N THR A 496 19.28 -60.55 -18.08
CA THR A 496 19.97 -61.76 -17.58
C THR A 496 18.99 -62.79 -17.05
N LEU A 497 17.97 -62.39 -16.29
CA LEU A 497 16.89 -63.26 -15.80
C LEU A 497 16.11 -63.90 -16.95
N LYS A 498 15.77 -63.14 -18.00
CA LYS A 498 15.11 -63.68 -19.20
C LYS A 498 15.98 -64.72 -19.92
N ALA A 499 17.27 -64.46 -20.09
CA ALA A 499 18.20 -65.41 -20.71
C ALA A 499 18.38 -66.71 -19.88
N SER A 500 18.29 -66.61 -18.56
CA SER A 500 18.40 -67.75 -17.63
C SER A 500 17.13 -68.62 -17.63
N SER A 501 15.97 -68.03 -17.93
CA SER A 501 14.68 -68.74 -17.98
C SER A 501 14.43 -69.54 -19.27
N SER A 502 15.29 -69.39 -20.29
CA SER A 502 15.17 -70.09 -21.58
C SER A 502 15.97 -71.40 -21.69
N SER A 503 16.65 -71.86 -20.64
CA SER A 503 17.53 -73.04 -20.68
C SER A 503 17.12 -74.22 -19.77
N SER A 504 15.90 -74.26 -19.25
CA SER A 504 15.44 -75.39 -18.42
C SER A 504 13.99 -75.79 -18.70
N SER A 505 13.77 -76.60 -19.75
CA SER A 505 12.57 -77.44 -19.84
C SER A 505 12.79 -78.68 -20.74
N SER A 506 13.12 -79.81 -20.13
CA SER A 506 12.85 -81.15 -20.70
C SER A 506 12.53 -82.15 -19.59
N GLY A 507 11.35 -82.78 -19.67
CA GLY A 507 11.01 -84.03 -18.98
C GLY A 507 9.89 -83.94 -17.93
N PRO A 508 9.01 -84.96 -17.80
CA PRO A 508 7.56 -84.76 -17.62
C PRO A 508 6.98 -85.19 -16.26
N ALA A 509 5.75 -84.74 -16.00
CA ALA A 509 4.88 -85.08 -14.86
C ALA A 509 4.50 -86.59 -14.80
N PRO A 510 4.00 -87.17 -13.67
CA PRO A 510 2.66 -86.82 -13.14
C PRO A 510 2.38 -86.96 -11.62
N ALA A 511 1.27 -86.30 -11.22
CA ALA A 511 0.21 -86.67 -10.25
C ALA A 511 0.50 -86.99 -8.77
N GLY A 512 -0.25 -86.32 -7.87
CA GLY A 512 -0.59 -86.86 -6.55
C GLY A 512 -1.06 -85.89 -5.46
N ALA A 513 -2.39 -85.76 -5.32
CA ALA A 513 -3.18 -85.60 -4.08
C ALA A 513 -3.18 -84.29 -3.25
N ALA A 514 -4.40 -83.94 -2.87
CA ALA A 514 -4.86 -82.76 -2.12
C ALA A 514 -4.66 -82.85 -0.59
N THR A 515 -4.67 -81.71 0.10
CA THR A 515 -5.70 -81.32 1.11
C THR A 515 -5.42 -79.94 1.73
N ASN A 516 -6.51 -79.28 2.15
CA ASN A 516 -6.71 -77.87 2.50
C ASN A 516 -6.23 -77.45 3.93
N GLN A 517 -5.84 -76.18 4.12
CA GLN A 517 -6.56 -75.14 4.91
C GLN A 517 -5.69 -73.87 5.18
N ASP A 518 -6.36 -72.71 5.16
CA ASP A 518 -6.01 -71.28 5.41
C ASP A 518 -5.09 -70.95 6.62
N PRO A 519 -4.46 -69.74 6.77
CA PRO A 519 -5.09 -68.40 6.63
C PRO A 519 -4.23 -67.15 6.18
N ASP A 520 -4.93 -66.11 5.70
CA ASP A 520 -4.73 -64.63 5.77
C ASP A 520 -3.37 -63.88 5.58
N GLN A 521 -3.42 -62.83 4.71
CA GLN A 521 -2.60 -61.58 4.61
C GLN A 521 -1.06 -61.67 4.31
N PRO A 522 -0.28 -60.62 3.88
CA PRO A 522 -0.38 -59.16 4.21
C PRO A 522 0.21 -58.09 3.20
N ALA A 523 0.19 -56.81 3.65
CA ALA A 523 1.16 -55.68 3.47
C ALA A 523 1.44 -55.09 2.06
N GLY A 524 1.65 -53.77 1.87
CA GLY A 524 2.00 -52.66 2.77
C GLY A 524 3.35 -52.04 2.35
N GLU A 525 3.33 -50.78 1.88
CA GLU A 525 4.44 -49.99 1.29
C GLU A 525 5.70 -49.80 2.15
N PRO A 526 6.89 -49.57 1.55
CA PRO A 526 8.09 -49.13 2.27
C PRO A 526 8.36 -47.61 2.18
N ARG A 527 8.86 -47.05 3.28
CA ARG A 527 9.38 -45.66 3.43
C ARG A 527 10.92 -45.61 3.40
N ASP A 528 11.43 -44.44 3.03
CA ASP A 528 12.84 -44.00 2.91
C ASP A 528 13.74 -44.21 4.15
N PRO A 529 15.08 -44.32 3.96
CA PRO A 529 16.07 -44.19 5.03
C PRO A 529 16.77 -42.81 5.05
N ALA A 530 17.06 -42.32 6.26
CA ALA A 530 17.83 -41.10 6.53
C ALA A 530 19.26 -41.40 7.04
N SER A 531 20.17 -40.50 6.65
CA SER A 531 21.54 -40.13 7.07
C SER A 531 22.19 -40.72 8.34
N SER A 532 23.49 -41.00 8.22
CA SER A 532 24.54 -41.13 9.26
C SER A 532 25.54 -39.94 9.14
N GLN A 533 25.74 -39.07 10.14
CA GLN A 533 26.66 -39.11 11.31
C GLN A 533 27.92 -38.25 11.14
N GLU A 534 28.14 -37.33 12.09
CA GLU A 534 29.45 -36.94 12.64
C GLU A 534 29.31 -36.55 14.16
N PRO A 535 30.38 -36.49 14.97
CA PRO A 535 30.44 -37.18 16.28
C PRO A 535 30.33 -36.33 17.60
N ARG A 536 29.97 -37.06 18.69
CA ARG A 536 30.25 -36.97 20.18
C ARG A 536 30.94 -35.71 20.74
N GLN A 537 30.72 -35.15 21.96
CA GLN A 537 30.01 -35.40 23.26
C GLN A 537 30.26 -34.13 24.18
N PRO A 538 29.85 -34.00 25.48
CA PRO A 538 28.76 -34.57 26.28
C PRO A 538 27.97 -33.60 27.24
N GLY A 539 26.71 -33.97 27.56
CA GLY A 539 26.25 -34.14 28.96
C GLY A 539 25.42 -33.05 29.68
N LYS A 540 24.12 -33.30 29.92
CA LYS A 540 23.51 -33.69 31.23
C LYS A 540 21.96 -33.58 31.26
N LYS A 541 21.33 -34.74 31.53
CA LYS A 541 20.07 -35.09 32.26
C LYS A 541 18.94 -34.06 32.49
N SER A 542 17.70 -34.46 32.19
CA SER A 542 16.56 -34.57 33.14
C SER A 542 15.41 -35.39 32.50
N SER A 543 15.14 -36.59 33.01
CA SER A 543 14.02 -37.03 33.89
C SER A 543 12.63 -37.17 33.21
N LYS A 544 12.21 -38.45 33.12
CA LYS A 544 10.85 -39.00 32.90
C LYS A 544 9.80 -38.33 33.84
N VAL A 545 8.49 -38.32 33.58
CA VAL A 545 7.57 -39.49 33.67
C VAL A 545 6.17 -39.20 33.08
N LYS A 546 5.71 -40.19 32.29
CA LYS A 546 4.37 -40.74 31.98
C LYS A 546 3.08 -40.11 32.55
N GLY A 547 2.18 -39.70 31.64
CA GLY A 547 0.99 -40.44 31.15
C GLY A 547 -0.06 -41.01 32.13
N LEU A 548 -1.36 -40.79 31.85
CA LEU A 548 -2.28 -41.80 31.26
C LEU A 548 -3.72 -41.26 31.07
N ARG A 549 -4.28 -41.53 29.87
CA ARG A 549 -5.66 -41.92 29.49
C ARG A 549 -6.88 -41.42 30.30
N GLY A 550 -7.82 -40.79 29.58
CA GLY A 550 -8.98 -41.52 29.02
C GLY A 550 -10.40 -41.09 29.40
N SER A 551 -11.22 -40.92 28.34
CA SER A 551 -12.68 -41.12 28.22
C SER A 551 -13.68 -39.97 28.49
N GLY A 552 -14.49 -39.67 27.46
CA GLY A 552 -15.94 -39.88 27.53
C GLY A 552 -16.86 -38.69 27.88
N LYS A 553 -17.44 -38.07 26.83
CA LYS A 553 -18.72 -37.31 26.70
C LYS A 553 -19.62 -37.14 27.94
N ILE A 554 -20.20 -35.94 28.09
CA ILE A 554 -21.66 -35.69 28.22
C ILE A 554 -21.95 -34.17 28.07
N TRP A 555 -22.98 -33.83 27.28
CA TRP A 555 -23.60 -32.50 27.15
C TRP A 555 -24.51 -32.22 28.36
N SER A 556 -24.55 -30.96 28.84
CA SER A 556 -25.80 -30.38 29.37
C SER A 556 -25.81 -28.86 29.20
N LYS A 557 -27.01 -28.37 28.89
CA LYS A 557 -27.40 -26.98 28.62
C LYS A 557 -27.59 -26.16 29.89
N SER A 558 -27.47 -24.84 29.70
CA SER A 558 -28.21 -23.74 30.35
C SER A 558 -28.00 -23.47 31.85
N ASN A 559 -27.46 -22.28 32.13
CA ASN A 559 -28.23 -21.17 32.69
C ASN A 559 -27.74 -19.85 32.11
#